data_AF-A0A7G6Z864-F1
#
_entry.id   AF-A0A7G6Z864-F1
#
_cell.length_a   1.000
_cell.length_b   1.000
_cell.length_c   1.000
_cell.angle_alpha   90.00
_cell.angle_beta   90.00
_cell.angle_gamma   90.00
#
_symmetry.space_group_name_H-M   'P 1'
#
loop_
_entity.id
_entity.type
_entity.pdbx_description
1 polymer ?
#
loop_
_entity_poly.entity_id
_entity_poly.type
_entity_poly.pdbx_seq_one_letter_code
_entity_poly.pdbx_strand_id
1 'polypeptide(L)'
;MADSRRHAVKAFPWGVVVVASLGAVASIAAVTVAGVTLLVARTVVTPPKRRPEDTRILSVDGAGDLITLSSTADSRLPGEYSLFFADGGGHARVGDIVAETSETVVRRLLAVDRGDLSHARRGRFSGWFYTGPADLGFPFQDVEIPTELGPAPAWLVPAEEPSTRWVIEVHGRAVRREETLRAVPVFRAAGYTSLLVSYRNDEDAPASLDGRYGLGDTEWHDVDAALRYAIDHGATDVVLMG
;
A
#
# COMPACT_ATOMS: atom_id res chain seq x y z
N MET A 1 14.07 50.74 77.42
CA MET A 1 14.65 50.83 76.07
C MET A 1 15.47 49.57 75.84
N ALA A 2 14.91 48.57 75.15
CA ALA A 2 15.63 47.41 74.65
C ALA A 2 14.93 46.98 73.35
N ASP A 3 15.72 46.90 72.28
CA ASP A 3 15.34 46.88 70.88
C ASP A 3 14.87 45.48 70.42
N SER A 4 13.79 45.46 69.65
CA SER A 4 13.14 44.28 69.10
C SER A 4 13.69 44.01 67.70
N ARG A 5 14.54 42.98 67.54
CA ARG A 5 14.89 42.45 66.22
C ARG A 5 14.03 41.23 65.88
N ARG A 6 13.02 41.45 65.05
CA ARG A 6 12.26 40.38 64.38
C ARG A 6 13.14 39.76 63.30
N HIS A 7 13.44 38.47 63.41
CA HIS A 7 14.02 37.70 62.31
C HIS A 7 12.93 37.39 61.27
N ALA A 8 13.05 37.98 60.08
CA ALA A 8 12.27 37.59 58.92
C ALA A 8 12.88 36.31 58.31
N VAL A 9 12.18 35.18 58.43
CA VAL A 9 12.52 33.96 57.69
C VAL A 9 12.19 34.22 56.21
N LYS A 10 13.21 34.32 55.36
CA LYS A 10 13.04 34.37 53.91
C LYS A 10 12.53 33.01 53.43
N ALA A 11 11.26 32.93 53.04
CA ALA A 11 10.70 31.76 52.39
C ALA A 11 11.43 31.52 51.06
N PHE A 12 12.10 30.39 50.94
CA PHE A 12 12.78 29.97 49.71
C PHE A 12 11.73 29.64 48.63
N PRO A 13 11.88 30.03 47.36
CA PRO A 13 10.78 30.02 46.39
C PRO A 13 10.61 28.65 45.72
N TRP A 14 10.31 27.62 46.51
CA TRP A 14 10.04 26.26 46.02
C TRP A 14 8.88 26.23 45.01
N GLY A 15 7.86 27.08 45.19
CA GLY A 15 6.72 27.18 44.27
C GLY A 15 7.07 27.66 42.86
N VAL A 16 8.06 28.54 42.71
CA VAL A 16 8.49 29.06 41.39
C VAL A 16 9.29 28.00 40.63
N VAL A 17 10.14 27.24 41.32
CA VAL A 17 10.93 26.15 40.72
C VAL A 17 10.03 24.98 40.30
N VAL A 18 9.01 24.65 41.09
CA VAL A 18 8.02 23.59 40.76
C VAL A 18 7.15 23.99 39.57
N VAL A 19 6.63 25.23 39.51
CA VAL A 19 5.83 25.71 38.37
C VAL A 19 6.67 25.83 37.10
N ALA A 20 7.91 26.31 37.19
CA ALA A 20 8.82 26.39 36.03
C ALA A 20 9.21 25.00 35.49
N SER A 21 9.42 24.02 36.37
CA SER A 21 9.74 22.64 35.97
C SER A 21 8.53 21.90 35.38
N LEU A 22 7.33 22.07 35.95
CA LEU A 22 6.07 21.59 35.35
C LEU A 22 5.79 22.24 33.98
N GLY A 23 6.04 23.54 33.84
CA GLY A 23 5.93 24.27 32.57
C GLY A 23 6.91 23.77 31.52
N ALA A 24 8.18 23.58 31.89
CA ALA A 24 9.20 23.04 30.99
C ALA A 24 8.89 21.60 30.54
N VAL A 25 8.44 20.73 31.46
CA VAL A 25 8.03 19.35 31.14
C VAL A 25 6.80 19.35 30.22
N ALA A 26 5.80 20.20 30.46
CA ALA A 26 4.62 20.33 29.61
C ALA A 26 4.98 20.86 28.21
N SER A 27 5.89 21.83 28.10
CA SER A 27 6.36 22.34 26.81
C SER A 27 7.16 21.31 26.03
N ILE A 28 8.05 20.56 26.67
CA ILE A 28 8.79 19.46 26.04
C ILE A 28 7.80 18.40 25.55
N ALA A 29 6.84 17.99 26.39
CA ALA A 29 5.82 17.03 26.00
C ALA A 29 4.98 17.52 24.81
N ALA A 30 4.55 18.79 24.80
CA ALA A 30 3.79 19.37 23.69
C ALA A 30 4.60 19.41 22.38
N VAL A 31 5.88 19.81 22.44
CA VAL A 31 6.78 19.81 21.28
C VAL A 31 7.02 18.39 20.77
N THR A 32 7.21 17.42 21.68
CA THR A 32 7.36 16.00 21.31
C THR A 32 6.11 15.47 20.65
N VAL A 33 4.92 15.71 21.22
CA VAL A 33 3.64 15.28 20.63
C VAL A 33 3.43 15.92 19.25
N ALA A 34 3.62 17.23 19.12
CA ALA A 34 3.49 17.92 17.84
C ALA A 34 4.48 17.38 16.80
N GLY A 35 5.73 17.13 17.20
CA GLY A 35 6.75 16.52 16.35
C GLY A 35 6.38 15.12 15.87
N VAL A 36 5.89 14.25 16.76
CA VAL A 36 5.42 12.89 16.42
C VAL A 36 4.22 12.96 15.47
N THR A 37 3.23 13.82 15.74
CA THR A 37 2.07 14.01 14.87
C THR A 37 2.48 14.43 13.46
N LEU A 38 3.39 15.40 13.34
CA LEU A 38 3.90 15.85 12.04
C LEU A 38 4.67 14.75 11.29
N LEU A 39 5.45 13.94 12.01
CA LEU A 39 6.16 12.80 11.42
C LEU A 39 5.18 11.75 10.90
N VAL A 40 4.19 11.36 11.70
CA VAL A 40 3.15 10.41 11.29
C VAL A 40 2.38 10.94 10.08
N ALA A 41 1.94 12.20 10.11
CA ALA A 41 1.25 12.82 8.98
C ALA A 41 2.10 12.78 7.71
N ARG A 42 3.39 13.16 7.79
CA ARG A 42 4.32 13.08 6.66
C ARG A 42 4.48 11.66 6.15
N THR A 43 4.67 10.68 7.02
CA THR A 43 4.79 9.27 6.64
C THR A 43 3.52 8.74 5.99
N VAL A 44 2.35 9.23 6.40
CA VAL A 44 1.07 8.77 5.86
C VAL A 44 0.85 9.27 4.43
N VAL A 45 1.19 10.53 4.16
CA VAL A 45 0.93 11.19 2.87
C VAL A 45 2.08 11.07 1.87
N THR A 46 3.25 10.59 2.29
CA THR A 46 4.40 10.45 1.40
C THR A 46 4.43 9.05 0.78
N PRO A 47 4.42 8.94 -0.56
CA PRO A 47 4.63 7.66 -1.24
C PRO A 47 5.91 6.95 -0.76
N PRO A 48 5.85 5.66 -0.37
CA PRO A 48 7.04 4.94 0.05
C PRO A 48 7.96 4.69 -1.14
N LYS A 49 9.24 5.08 -1.00
CA LYS A 49 10.25 4.88 -2.05
C LYS A 49 10.79 3.45 -2.12
N ARG A 50 10.62 2.67 -1.06
CA ARG A 50 11.10 1.29 -0.94
C ARG A 50 10.07 0.47 -0.19
N ARG A 51 9.92 -0.78 -0.61
CA ARG A 51 9.11 -1.78 0.07
C ARG A 51 10.05 -2.84 0.65
N PRO A 52 10.12 -3.01 1.98
CA PRO A 52 11.09 -3.91 2.59
C PRO A 52 10.86 -5.37 2.17
N GLU A 53 11.95 -6.08 1.93
CA GLU A 53 11.97 -7.54 1.72
C GLU A 53 12.33 -8.21 3.05
N ASP A 54 11.33 -8.40 3.89
CA ASP A 54 11.46 -8.84 5.27
C ASP A 54 11.47 -10.37 5.43
N THR A 55 11.02 -11.12 4.42
CA THR A 55 11.02 -12.58 4.43
C THR A 55 12.31 -13.11 3.84
N ARG A 56 13.05 -13.94 4.58
CA ARG A 56 14.27 -14.57 4.08
C ARG A 56 13.92 -15.76 3.19
N ILE A 57 14.59 -15.85 2.04
CA ILE A 57 14.56 -17.00 1.14
C ILE A 57 15.74 -17.90 1.52
N LEU A 58 15.45 -19.08 2.06
CA LEU A 58 16.45 -19.98 2.61
C LEU A 58 16.97 -20.96 1.56
N SER A 59 16.07 -21.50 0.74
CA SER A 59 16.43 -22.36 -0.39
C SER A 59 15.26 -22.50 -1.36
N VAL A 60 15.58 -22.78 -2.61
CA VAL A 60 14.68 -23.39 -3.60
C VAL A 60 15.19 -24.81 -3.81
N ASP A 61 14.28 -25.78 -3.91
CA ASP A 61 14.70 -27.16 -4.16
C ASP A 61 15.28 -27.33 -5.58
N GLY A 62 15.97 -28.45 -5.80
CA GLY A 62 16.63 -28.69 -7.09
C GLY A 62 15.65 -28.89 -8.26
N ALA A 63 14.40 -29.25 -7.98
CA ALA A 63 13.34 -29.38 -8.97
C ALA A 63 12.74 -28.02 -9.37
N GLY A 64 12.80 -27.02 -8.48
CA GLY A 64 12.18 -25.71 -8.70
C GLY A 64 10.71 -25.65 -8.32
N ASP A 65 10.21 -26.65 -7.58
CA ASP A 65 8.80 -26.79 -7.22
C ASP A 65 8.52 -26.37 -5.77
N LEU A 66 9.58 -26.24 -4.95
CA LEU A 66 9.46 -25.90 -3.54
C LEU A 66 10.39 -24.74 -3.17
N ILE A 67 9.86 -23.83 -2.36
CA ILE A 67 10.61 -22.73 -1.76
C ILE A 67 10.54 -22.83 -0.24
N THR A 68 11.70 -22.74 0.41
CA THR A 68 11.83 -22.67 1.86
C THR A 68 12.10 -21.24 2.28
N LEU A 69 11.24 -20.72 3.14
CA LEU A 69 11.24 -19.35 3.63
C LEU A 69 11.44 -19.33 5.14
N SER A 70 11.92 -18.22 5.68
CA SER A 70 11.83 -17.99 7.13
C SER A 70 10.37 -17.92 7.56
N SER A 71 10.07 -18.49 8.73
CA SER A 71 8.77 -18.38 9.38
C SER A 71 8.50 -16.94 9.80
N THR A 72 7.60 -16.27 9.08
CA THR A 72 7.05 -14.94 9.38
C THR A 72 5.53 -15.05 9.48
N ALA A 73 4.84 -13.99 9.91
CA ALA A 73 3.38 -13.96 9.88
C ALA A 73 2.86 -14.18 8.45
N ASP A 74 3.47 -13.51 7.47
CA ASP A 74 3.06 -13.56 6.06
C ASP A 74 3.37 -14.92 5.42
N SER A 75 4.57 -15.48 5.66
CA SER A 75 4.94 -16.75 5.04
C SER A 75 4.13 -17.93 5.55
N ARG A 76 3.43 -17.79 6.69
CA ARG A 76 2.50 -18.77 7.26
C ARG A 76 1.05 -18.63 6.80
N LEU A 77 0.71 -17.58 6.04
CA LEU A 77 -0.67 -17.41 5.58
C LEU A 77 -1.05 -18.50 4.56
N PRO A 78 -2.19 -19.19 4.71
CA PRO A 78 -2.63 -20.18 3.73
C PRO A 78 -3.04 -19.52 2.41
N GLY A 79 -2.81 -20.19 1.28
CA GLY A 79 -3.22 -19.74 -0.06
C GLY A 79 -2.06 -19.39 -0.99
N GLU A 80 -2.37 -18.63 -2.04
CA GLU A 80 -1.42 -18.23 -3.08
C GLU A 80 -1.04 -16.76 -2.95
N TYR A 81 0.24 -16.47 -3.13
CA TYR A 81 0.82 -15.15 -2.92
C TYR A 81 1.89 -14.84 -3.95
N SER A 82 2.11 -13.55 -4.16
CA SER A 82 3.28 -13.06 -4.86
C SER A 82 4.44 -12.89 -3.90
N LEU A 83 5.63 -13.28 -4.36
CA LEU A 83 6.91 -13.04 -3.71
C LEU A 83 7.75 -12.13 -4.61
N PHE A 84 7.83 -10.85 -4.25
CA PHE A 84 8.72 -9.91 -4.92
C PHE A 84 10.11 -9.98 -4.30
N PHE A 85 11.17 -9.98 -5.11
CA PHE A 85 12.54 -10.05 -4.64
C PHE A 85 13.46 -9.17 -5.50
N ALA A 86 14.73 -9.04 -5.11
CA ALA A 86 15.73 -8.23 -5.82
C ALA A 86 15.27 -6.77 -5.99
N ASP A 87 14.83 -6.16 -4.89
CA ASP A 87 14.32 -4.79 -4.81
C ASP A 87 13.14 -4.52 -5.76
N GLY A 88 12.31 -5.55 -5.99
CA GLY A 88 11.15 -5.51 -6.88
C GLY A 88 11.44 -5.81 -8.35
N GLY A 89 12.70 -6.07 -8.71
CA GLY A 89 13.08 -6.52 -10.06
C GLY A 89 12.71 -7.98 -10.35
N GLY A 90 12.55 -8.80 -9.30
CA GLY A 90 12.13 -10.19 -9.38
C GLY A 90 10.74 -10.44 -8.84
N HIS A 91 10.06 -11.44 -9.38
CA HIS A 91 8.74 -11.88 -8.93
C HIS A 91 8.55 -13.38 -9.15
N ALA A 92 7.99 -14.03 -8.13
CA ALA A 92 7.60 -15.43 -8.14
C ALA A 92 6.22 -15.59 -7.51
N ARG A 93 5.52 -16.67 -7.87
CA ARG A 93 4.24 -17.07 -7.29
C ARG A 93 4.46 -18.25 -6.36
N VAL A 94 3.99 -18.12 -5.12
CA VAL A 94 4.08 -19.17 -4.11
C VAL A 94 2.70 -19.64 -3.73
N GLY A 95 2.52 -20.95 -3.60
CA GLY A 95 1.23 -21.58 -3.33
C GLY A 95 1.15 -22.14 -1.91
N ASP A 96 0.44 -23.26 -1.79
CA ASP A 96 0.16 -23.92 -0.52
C ASP A 96 1.42 -24.25 0.30
N ILE A 97 1.23 -24.25 1.62
CA ILE A 97 2.23 -24.71 2.58
C ILE A 97 2.30 -26.23 2.53
N VAL A 98 3.51 -26.76 2.31
CA VAL A 98 3.79 -28.19 2.27
C VAL A 98 4.31 -28.69 3.61
N ALA A 99 5.09 -27.86 4.31
CA ALA A 99 5.57 -28.14 5.67
C ALA A 99 5.87 -26.84 6.40
N GLU A 100 5.75 -26.82 7.71
CA GLU A 100 6.17 -25.69 8.54
C GLU A 100 6.79 -26.14 9.87
N THR A 101 7.68 -25.31 10.40
CA THR A 101 8.27 -25.44 11.74
C THR A 101 8.15 -24.11 12.47
N SER A 102 8.74 -23.97 13.66
CA SER A 102 8.87 -22.67 14.31
C SER A 102 9.77 -21.69 13.54
N GLU A 103 10.68 -22.18 12.70
CA GLU A 103 11.71 -21.37 12.05
C GLU A 103 11.53 -21.22 10.53
N THR A 104 10.84 -22.16 9.90
CA THR A 104 10.74 -22.26 8.44
C THR A 104 9.33 -22.56 7.97
N VAL A 105 9.02 -22.11 6.75
CA VAL A 105 7.84 -22.53 5.98
C VAL A 105 8.30 -22.99 4.62
N VAL A 106 7.92 -24.20 4.23
CA VAL A 106 8.10 -24.75 2.88
C VAL A 106 6.79 -24.59 2.14
N ARG A 107 6.82 -23.91 0.99
CA ARG A 107 5.66 -23.69 0.13
C ARG A 107 5.92 -24.22 -1.27
N ARG A 108 4.85 -24.50 -2.01
CA ARG A 108 4.95 -24.72 -3.45
C ARG A 108 5.43 -23.46 -4.15
N LEU A 109 6.37 -23.59 -5.06
CA LEU A 109 6.76 -22.57 -6.01
C LEU A 109 5.96 -22.81 -7.30
N LEU A 110 5.01 -21.93 -7.60
CA LEU A 110 4.08 -22.09 -8.72
C LEU A 110 4.69 -21.59 -10.03
N ALA A 111 5.41 -20.46 -9.96
CA ALA A 111 6.08 -19.86 -11.10
C ALA A 111 7.16 -18.87 -10.65
N VAL A 112 8.14 -18.62 -11.51
CA VAL A 112 9.04 -17.47 -11.42
C VAL A 112 8.80 -16.63 -12.66
N ASP A 113 8.01 -15.56 -12.52
CA ASP A 113 7.57 -14.75 -13.65
C ASP A 113 8.71 -13.85 -14.15
N ARG A 114 9.54 -13.33 -13.23
CA ARG A 114 10.67 -12.44 -13.55
C ARG A 114 11.83 -12.60 -12.57
N GLY A 115 13.05 -12.38 -13.06
CA GLY A 115 14.28 -12.41 -12.26
C GLY A 115 14.80 -13.82 -11.96
N ASP A 116 15.91 -13.88 -11.22
CA ASP A 116 16.55 -15.14 -10.83
C ASP A 116 16.42 -15.36 -9.31
N LEU A 117 15.56 -16.31 -8.96
CA LEU A 117 15.26 -16.64 -7.57
C LEU A 117 16.41 -17.38 -6.87
N SER A 118 17.32 -18.03 -7.60
CA SER A 118 18.44 -18.80 -7.01
C SER A 118 19.45 -17.91 -6.27
N HIS A 119 19.58 -16.67 -6.72
CA HIS A 119 20.44 -15.65 -6.12
C HIS A 119 19.72 -14.76 -5.11
N ALA A 120 18.39 -14.83 -5.03
CA ALA A 120 17.61 -14.07 -4.07
C ALA A 120 17.87 -14.57 -2.63
N ARG A 121 17.89 -13.66 -1.67
CA ARG A 121 18.08 -13.96 -0.24
C ARG A 121 16.93 -13.46 0.63
N ARG A 122 16.18 -12.49 0.09
CA ARG A 122 15.04 -11.87 0.73
C ARG A 122 13.97 -11.66 -0.32
N GLY A 123 12.74 -11.62 0.14
CA GLY A 123 11.59 -11.23 -0.65
C GLY A 123 10.52 -10.61 0.22
N ARG A 124 9.50 -10.07 -0.42
CA ARG A 124 8.33 -9.46 0.16
C ARG A 124 7.10 -10.20 -0.31
N PHE A 125 6.30 -10.69 0.63
CA PHE A 125 4.98 -11.24 0.32
C PHE A 125 4.02 -10.14 -0.11
N SER A 126 3.13 -10.47 -1.05
CA SER A 126 2.03 -9.62 -1.47
C SER A 126 0.82 -10.47 -1.79
N GLY A 127 -0.36 -9.98 -1.39
CA GLY A 127 -1.65 -10.55 -1.79
C GLY A 127 -2.03 -10.27 -3.25
N TRP A 128 -1.28 -9.42 -3.98
CA TRP A 128 -1.53 -9.20 -5.40
C TRP A 128 -0.91 -10.34 -6.19
N PHE A 129 -1.71 -11.38 -6.42
CA PHE A 129 -1.26 -12.57 -7.13
C PHE A 129 -1.02 -12.31 -8.63
N TYR A 130 -1.87 -11.48 -9.23
CA TYR A 130 -1.76 -11.07 -10.62
C TYR A 130 -0.87 -9.83 -10.73
N THR A 131 0.02 -9.84 -11.71
CA THR A 131 0.97 -8.75 -12.01
C THR A 131 0.56 -7.91 -13.21
N GLY A 132 -0.42 -8.39 -13.98
CA GLY A 132 -1.06 -7.64 -15.06
C GLY A 132 -2.35 -8.34 -15.52
N PRO A 133 -3.19 -7.65 -16.32
CA PRO A 133 -4.47 -8.20 -16.78
C PRO A 133 -4.31 -9.44 -17.67
N ALA A 134 -3.17 -9.59 -18.35
CA ALA A 134 -2.85 -10.78 -19.14
C ALA A 134 -2.86 -12.08 -18.31
N ASP A 135 -2.55 -12.00 -17.01
CA ASP A 135 -2.54 -13.16 -16.11
C ASP A 135 -3.95 -13.76 -15.91
N LEU A 136 -5.01 -12.98 -16.18
CA LEU A 136 -6.39 -13.41 -16.05
C LEU A 136 -6.90 -14.19 -17.28
N GLY A 137 -6.19 -14.13 -18.40
CA GLY A 137 -6.60 -14.79 -19.65
C GLY A 137 -7.83 -14.17 -20.32
N PHE A 138 -8.25 -12.96 -19.91
CA PHE A 138 -9.36 -12.23 -20.53
C PHE A 138 -8.85 -11.19 -21.55
N PRO A 139 -9.67 -10.83 -22.56
CA PRO A 139 -9.40 -9.65 -23.37
C PRO A 139 -9.30 -8.40 -22.50
N PHE A 140 -8.32 -7.55 -22.76
CA PHE A 140 -8.17 -6.26 -22.07
C PHE A 140 -7.62 -5.21 -23.05
N GLN A 141 -7.74 -3.95 -22.67
CA GLN A 141 -7.16 -2.81 -23.37
C GLN A 141 -6.42 -1.92 -22.40
N ASP A 142 -5.24 -1.44 -22.79
CA ASP A 142 -4.61 -0.28 -22.16
C ASP A 142 -5.33 0.98 -22.66
N VAL A 143 -5.85 1.78 -21.73
CA VAL A 143 -6.55 3.02 -22.02
C VAL A 143 -5.96 4.15 -21.17
N GLU A 144 -6.17 5.39 -21.60
CA GLU A 144 -5.74 6.57 -20.85
C GLU A 144 -6.97 7.36 -20.40
N ILE A 145 -7.04 7.66 -19.10
CA ILE A 145 -8.08 8.48 -18.51
C ILE A 145 -7.60 9.95 -18.54
N PRO A 146 -8.33 10.86 -19.20
CA PRO A 146 -7.95 12.26 -19.24
C PRO A 146 -8.21 12.92 -17.88
N THR A 147 -7.18 13.04 -17.04
CA THR A 147 -7.25 13.73 -15.75
C THR A 147 -6.82 15.19 -15.87
N GLU A 148 -7.04 15.99 -14.83
CA GLU A 148 -6.59 17.39 -14.76
C GLU A 148 -5.05 17.54 -14.80
N LEU A 149 -4.31 16.48 -14.44
CA LEU A 149 -2.83 16.47 -14.42
C LEU A 149 -2.22 15.84 -15.67
N GLY A 150 -3.05 15.30 -16.58
CA GLY A 150 -2.63 14.60 -17.79
C GLY A 150 -3.31 13.25 -17.96
N PRO A 151 -2.99 12.50 -19.04
CA PRO A 151 -3.49 11.15 -19.23
C PRO A 151 -2.96 10.23 -18.12
N ALA A 152 -3.87 9.52 -17.44
CA ALA A 152 -3.55 8.51 -16.43
C ALA A 152 -3.82 7.10 -16.98
N PRO A 153 -2.85 6.17 -16.95
CA PRO A 153 -3.06 4.83 -17.49
C PRO A 153 -4.11 4.02 -16.70
N ALA A 154 -4.93 3.27 -17.42
CA ALA A 154 -5.89 2.33 -16.86
C ALA A 154 -5.99 1.06 -17.71
N TRP A 155 -6.53 0.00 -17.12
CA TRP A 155 -6.89 -1.21 -17.84
C TRP A 155 -8.39 -1.36 -17.95
N LEU A 156 -8.87 -1.56 -19.17
CA LEU A 156 -10.26 -1.88 -19.46
C LEU A 156 -10.38 -3.38 -19.74
N VAL A 157 -11.13 -4.09 -18.90
CA VAL A 157 -11.47 -5.50 -19.10
C VAL A 157 -12.98 -5.58 -19.38
N PRO A 158 -13.39 -5.85 -20.64
CA PRO A 158 -14.81 -5.97 -20.97
C PRO A 158 -15.51 -7.09 -20.21
N ALA A 159 -16.81 -6.89 -19.95
CA ALA A 159 -17.71 -7.99 -19.60
C ALA A 159 -17.69 -9.10 -20.68
N GLU A 160 -18.21 -10.28 -20.33
CA GLU A 160 -18.30 -11.39 -21.29
C GLU A 160 -19.18 -11.08 -22.50
N GLU A 161 -20.29 -10.40 -22.24
CA GLU A 161 -21.22 -9.90 -23.25
C GLU A 161 -21.28 -8.37 -23.16
N PRO A 162 -21.66 -7.66 -24.25
CA PRO A 162 -21.83 -6.21 -24.22
C PRO A 162 -22.70 -5.76 -23.04
N SER A 163 -22.17 -4.85 -22.21
CA SER A 163 -22.80 -4.43 -20.96
C SER A 163 -22.68 -2.92 -20.77
N THR A 164 -23.73 -2.32 -20.22
CA THR A 164 -23.73 -0.92 -19.73
C THR A 164 -23.42 -0.84 -18.24
N ARG A 165 -23.11 -1.97 -17.58
CA ARG A 165 -22.73 -2.06 -16.18
C ARG A 165 -21.21 -2.05 -16.06
N TRP A 166 -20.69 -1.10 -15.28
CA TRP A 166 -19.26 -0.88 -15.12
C TRP A 166 -18.86 -0.93 -13.65
N VAL A 167 -17.65 -1.41 -13.39
CA VAL A 167 -16.99 -1.23 -12.11
C VAL A 167 -15.74 -0.38 -12.33
N ILE A 168 -15.61 0.67 -11.53
CA ILE A 168 -14.38 1.44 -11.42
C ILE A 168 -13.63 0.89 -10.21
N GLU A 169 -12.51 0.23 -10.47
CA GLU A 169 -11.68 -0.38 -9.44
C GLU A 169 -10.52 0.56 -9.09
N VAL A 170 -10.52 1.03 -7.84
CA VAL A 170 -9.57 1.99 -7.29
C VAL A 170 -8.72 1.27 -6.25
N HIS A 171 -7.41 1.20 -6.47
CA HIS A 171 -6.52 0.57 -5.49
C HIS A 171 -6.31 1.45 -4.25
N GLY A 172 -5.78 0.85 -3.20
CA GLY A 172 -5.51 1.57 -1.96
C GLY A 172 -4.31 2.53 -2.01
N ARG A 173 -3.94 3.02 -0.83
CA ARG A 173 -2.75 3.85 -0.62
C ARG A 173 -1.45 3.05 -0.75
N ALA A 174 -0.45 3.64 -1.41
CA ALA A 174 0.91 3.09 -1.52
C ALA A 174 0.99 1.75 -2.25
N VAL A 175 0.03 1.51 -3.13
CA VAL A 175 -0.15 0.31 -3.95
C VAL A 175 -0.46 0.74 -5.38
N ARG A 176 -0.92 -0.16 -6.25
CA ARG A 176 -1.14 0.12 -7.68
C ARG A 176 -2.35 -0.64 -8.20
N ARG A 177 -2.81 -0.31 -9.41
CA ARG A 177 -3.98 -0.93 -10.06
C ARG A 177 -3.94 -2.46 -10.17
N GLU A 178 -2.76 -3.08 -10.13
CA GLU A 178 -2.63 -4.55 -10.05
C GLU A 178 -3.33 -5.14 -8.81
N GLU A 179 -3.47 -4.37 -7.74
CA GLU A 179 -4.13 -4.82 -6.51
C GLU A 179 -5.57 -5.29 -6.72
N THR A 180 -6.27 -4.64 -7.67
CA THR A 180 -7.69 -4.86 -7.89
C THR A 180 -7.97 -5.99 -8.89
N LEU A 181 -6.97 -6.45 -9.65
CA LEU A 181 -7.08 -7.52 -10.65
C LEU A 181 -7.79 -8.78 -10.13
N ARG A 182 -7.64 -9.11 -8.84
CA ARG A 182 -8.30 -10.26 -8.20
C ARG A 182 -9.83 -10.20 -8.22
N ALA A 183 -10.42 -9.00 -8.36
CA ALA A 183 -11.86 -8.80 -8.39
C ALA A 183 -12.44 -8.90 -9.81
N VAL A 184 -11.61 -8.73 -10.84
CA VAL A 184 -12.03 -8.76 -12.25
C VAL A 184 -12.79 -10.04 -12.61
N PRO A 185 -12.35 -11.27 -12.26
CA PRO A 185 -13.13 -12.46 -12.55
C PRO A 185 -14.53 -12.45 -11.92
N VAL A 186 -14.66 -11.88 -10.72
CA VAL A 186 -15.94 -11.80 -9.98
C VAL A 186 -16.89 -10.81 -10.67
N PHE A 187 -16.40 -9.62 -11.02
CA PHE A 187 -17.19 -8.60 -11.71
C PHE A 187 -17.56 -9.03 -13.13
N ARG A 188 -16.61 -9.62 -13.87
CA ARG A 188 -16.85 -10.15 -15.21
C ARG A 188 -17.95 -11.22 -15.20
N ALA A 189 -17.91 -12.15 -14.23
CA ALA A 189 -18.97 -13.15 -14.06
C ALA A 189 -20.34 -12.55 -13.68
N ALA A 190 -20.34 -11.37 -13.05
CA ALA A 190 -21.55 -10.60 -12.75
C ALA A 190 -22.00 -9.68 -13.90
N GLY A 191 -21.34 -9.72 -15.06
CA GLY A 191 -21.68 -8.94 -16.26
C GLY A 191 -21.20 -7.49 -16.22
N TYR A 192 -20.14 -7.20 -15.46
CA TYR A 192 -19.54 -5.87 -15.39
C TYR A 192 -18.29 -5.76 -16.29
N THR A 193 -18.16 -4.61 -16.95
CA THR A 193 -16.90 -4.15 -17.52
C THR A 193 -16.05 -3.53 -16.41
N SER A 194 -14.84 -4.03 -16.19
CA SER A 194 -13.92 -3.49 -15.18
C SER A 194 -13.00 -2.42 -15.79
N LEU A 195 -12.94 -1.26 -15.14
CA LEU A 195 -11.95 -0.22 -15.40
C LEU A 195 -11.05 -0.06 -14.17
N LEU A 196 -9.81 -0.54 -14.28
CA LEU A 196 -8.80 -0.51 -13.22
C LEU A 196 -7.94 0.72 -13.42
N VAL A 197 -8.08 1.71 -12.55
CA VAL A 197 -7.49 3.04 -12.76
C VAL A 197 -6.22 3.21 -11.94
N SER A 198 -5.23 3.90 -12.52
CA SER A 198 -4.24 4.61 -11.72
C SER A 198 -4.77 5.99 -11.34
N TYR A 199 -4.19 6.60 -10.32
CA TYR A 199 -4.47 7.97 -9.94
C TYR A 199 -3.17 8.74 -9.64
N ARG A 200 -3.30 10.05 -9.44
CA ARG A 200 -2.16 10.96 -9.20
C ARG A 200 -1.13 10.40 -8.22
N ASN A 201 0.14 10.55 -8.56
CA ASN A 201 1.30 10.10 -7.77
C ASN A 201 1.52 8.58 -7.69
N ASP A 202 0.80 7.77 -8.46
CA ASP A 202 1.29 6.43 -8.80
C ASP A 202 2.59 6.51 -9.63
N GLU A 203 3.31 5.39 -9.73
CA GLU A 203 4.59 5.36 -10.45
C GLU A 203 4.44 5.71 -11.94
N ASP A 204 3.33 5.30 -12.56
CA ASP A 204 3.06 5.45 -13.98
C ASP A 204 1.96 6.46 -14.31
N ALA A 205 1.42 7.15 -13.30
CA ALA A 205 0.43 8.20 -13.47
C ALA A 205 1.06 9.61 -13.35
N PRO A 206 0.38 10.66 -13.83
CA PRO A 206 0.81 12.03 -13.61
C PRO A 206 1.02 12.36 -12.13
N ALA A 207 2.09 13.11 -11.84
CA ALA A 207 2.37 13.58 -10.49
C ALA A 207 1.65 14.90 -10.20
N SER A 208 1.12 15.02 -8.99
CA SER A 208 0.70 16.31 -8.44
C SER A 208 1.90 17.18 -8.11
N LEU A 209 1.68 18.50 -7.94
CA LEU A 209 2.77 19.46 -7.68
C LEU A 209 3.58 19.14 -6.41
N ASP A 210 2.94 18.60 -5.37
CA ASP A 210 3.61 18.28 -4.11
C ASP A 210 4.01 16.80 -3.97
N GLY A 211 3.54 15.94 -4.89
CA GLY A 211 3.87 14.52 -4.94
C GLY A 211 3.30 13.72 -3.75
N ARG A 212 2.25 14.22 -3.09
CA ARG A 212 1.69 13.62 -1.86
C ARG A 212 0.31 13.03 -2.09
N TYR A 213 -0.01 12.02 -1.29
CA TYR A 213 -1.37 11.49 -1.22
C TYR A 213 -2.28 12.48 -0.48
N GLY A 214 -3.39 12.83 -1.13
CA GLY A 214 -4.52 13.52 -0.51
C GLY A 214 -5.43 12.59 0.30
N LEU A 215 -5.19 11.27 0.24
CA LEU A 215 -5.99 10.24 0.93
C LEU A 215 -7.48 10.31 0.54
N GLY A 216 -7.76 10.69 -0.71
CA GLY A 216 -9.11 10.87 -1.24
C GLY A 216 -9.53 12.34 -1.37
N ASP A 217 -8.89 13.28 -0.67
CA ASP A 217 -9.23 14.71 -0.77
C ASP A 217 -8.89 15.31 -2.15
N THR A 218 -7.92 14.71 -2.86
CA THR A 218 -7.51 15.14 -4.20
C THR A 218 -7.67 14.03 -5.24
N GLU A 219 -7.42 12.76 -4.87
CA GLU A 219 -7.52 11.62 -5.78
C GLU A 219 -8.94 11.40 -6.33
N TRP A 220 -9.99 11.90 -5.66
CA TRP A 220 -11.37 11.78 -6.14
C TRP A 220 -11.58 12.43 -7.52
N HIS A 221 -10.80 13.46 -7.87
CA HIS A 221 -10.86 14.09 -9.20
C HIS A 221 -10.45 13.13 -10.32
N ASP A 222 -9.51 12.22 -10.05
CA ASP A 222 -9.07 11.20 -11.02
C ASP A 222 -10.13 10.10 -11.16
N VAL A 223 -10.76 9.72 -10.05
CA VAL A 223 -11.91 8.80 -10.05
C VAL A 223 -13.12 9.39 -10.79
N ASP A 224 -13.38 10.68 -10.61
CA ASP A 224 -14.43 11.41 -11.32
C ASP A 224 -14.15 11.49 -12.84
N ALA A 225 -12.88 11.64 -13.24
CA ALA A 225 -12.49 11.52 -14.64
C ALA A 225 -12.72 10.11 -15.21
N ALA A 226 -12.45 9.06 -14.42
CA ALA A 226 -12.73 7.68 -14.80
C ALA A 226 -14.24 7.38 -14.92
N LEU A 227 -15.06 7.96 -14.04
CA LEU A 227 -16.52 7.89 -14.13
C LEU A 227 -17.03 8.53 -15.42
N ARG A 228 -16.52 9.71 -15.79
CA ARG A 228 -16.85 10.35 -17.07
C ARG A 228 -16.44 9.48 -18.25
N TYR A 229 -15.23 8.93 -18.22
CA TYR A 229 -14.76 7.99 -19.24
C TYR A 229 -15.75 6.82 -19.41
N ALA A 230 -16.16 6.17 -18.32
CA ALA A 230 -17.11 5.06 -18.40
C ALA A 230 -18.47 5.49 -18.99
N ILE A 231 -19.01 6.64 -18.58
CA ILE A 231 -20.28 7.18 -19.09
C ILE A 231 -20.18 7.47 -20.60
N ASP A 232 -19.10 8.11 -21.05
CA ASP A 232 -18.85 8.40 -22.46
C ASP A 232 -18.73 7.12 -23.31
N HIS A 233 -18.42 5.99 -22.68
CA HIS A 233 -18.35 4.66 -23.29
C HIS A 233 -19.60 3.80 -23.01
N GLY A 234 -20.71 4.43 -22.60
CA GLY A 234 -22.03 3.79 -22.52
C GLY A 234 -22.38 3.19 -21.16
N ALA A 235 -21.64 3.51 -20.10
CA ALA A 235 -22.02 3.10 -18.75
C ALA A 235 -23.33 3.79 -18.30
N THR A 236 -24.26 3.00 -17.78
CA THR A 236 -25.53 3.49 -17.18
C THR A 236 -25.71 3.04 -15.73
N ASP A 237 -24.91 2.07 -15.28
CA ASP A 237 -24.87 1.54 -13.92
C ASP A 237 -23.39 1.37 -13.54
N VAL A 238 -22.96 2.03 -12.47
CA VAL A 238 -21.54 2.06 -12.08
C VAL A 238 -21.39 1.69 -10.62
N VAL A 239 -20.54 0.70 -10.36
CA VAL A 239 -20.04 0.35 -9.03
C VAL A 239 -18.66 0.97 -8.85
N LEU A 240 -18.43 1.61 -7.71
CA LEU A 240 -17.10 2.02 -7.28
C LEU A 240 -16.58 0.99 -6.27
N MET A 241 -15.39 0.43 -6.52
CA MET A 241 -14.74 -0.56 -5.65
C MET A 241 -13.36 -0.06 -5.22
N GLY A 242 -13.04 -0.18 -3.93
CA GLY A 242 -11.72 0.08 -3.37
C GLY A 242 -11.50 -0.63 -2.05
#